data_AF-A0A7C4JH84-F1
#
_entry.id   AF-A0A7C4JH84-F1
#
_cell.length_a   1.000
_cell.length_b   1.000
_cell.length_c   1.000
_cell.angle_alpha   90.00
_cell.angle_beta   90.00
_cell.angle_gamma   90.00
#
_symmetry.space_group_name_H-M   'P 1'
#
loop_
_entity.id
_entity.type
_entity.pdbx_description
1 polymer ?
#
loop_
_entity_poly.entity_id
_entity_poly.type
_entity_poly.pdbx_seq_one_letter_code
_entity_poly.pdbx_strand_id
1 'polypeptide(L)'
;MRSLDTVGNETLKWVFLIFIILSFFLPSKVVIFFLFISYFLYSLFLFLICSSWAKDTHPEKFREIAFFVVFFHSFLFLFGGALGILFSKGIFKELFFWSFNQISNIFSGLWKF
;
A
#
# COMPACT_ATOMS: atom_id res chain seq x y z
N MET A 1 1.58 19.94 -7.52
CA MET A 1 0.87 19.04 -6.59
C MET A 1 0.84 17.65 -7.23
N ARG A 2 1.43 16.63 -6.61
CA ARG A 2 1.17 15.23 -7.03
C ARG A 2 -0.28 14.92 -6.65
N SER A 3 -1.04 14.29 -7.53
CA SER A 3 -2.43 13.92 -7.23
C SER A 3 -2.47 12.96 -6.03
N LEU A 4 -3.55 13.00 -5.25
CA LEU A 4 -3.82 12.05 -4.16
C LEU A 4 -3.64 10.59 -4.64
N ASP A 5 -4.00 10.32 -5.89
CA ASP A 5 -3.83 9.03 -6.56
C ASP A 5 -2.37 8.55 -6.57
N THR A 6 -1.40 9.48 -6.68
CA THR A 6 0.02 9.14 -6.72
C THR A 6 0.49 8.63 -5.35
N VAL A 7 0.08 9.28 -4.25
CA VAL A 7 0.48 8.88 -2.89
C VAL A 7 -0.13 7.54 -2.51
N GLY A 8 -1.39 7.32 -2.89
CA GLY A 8 -2.09 6.05 -2.65
C GLY A 8 -1.42 4.90 -3.41
N ASN A 9 -1.14 5.09 -4.69
CA ASN A 9 -0.50 4.08 -5.53
C ASN A 9 0.93 3.75 -5.06
N GLU A 10 1.72 4.76 -4.73
CA GLU A 10 3.07 4.55 -4.19
C GLU A 10 3.03 3.86 -2.82
N THR A 11 2.08 4.22 -1.94
CA THR A 11 1.90 3.53 -0.65
C THR A 11 1.61 2.06 -0.88
N LEU A 12 0.64 1.73 -1.74
CA LEU A 12 0.27 0.34 -2.02
C LEU A 12 1.44 -0.45 -2.61
N LYS A 13 2.15 0.11 -3.60
CA LYS A 13 3.32 -0.51 -4.24
C LYS A 13 4.45 -0.79 -3.26
N TRP A 14 4.88 0.20 -2.49
CA TRP A 14 6.01 0.06 -1.59
C TRP A 14 5.69 -0.82 -0.39
N VAL A 15 4.53 -0.64 0.22
CA VAL A 15 4.09 -1.45 1.35
C VAL A 15 3.96 -2.91 0.92
N PHE A 16 3.33 -3.18 -0.22
CA PHE A 16 3.28 -4.52 -0.81
C PHE A 16 4.68 -5.15 -0.96
N LEU A 17 5.61 -4.45 -1.60
CA LEU A 17 6.96 -4.96 -1.83
C LEU A 17 7.75 -5.19 -0.53
N ILE A 18 7.70 -4.24 0.40
CA ILE A 18 8.39 -4.34 1.69
C ILE A 18 7.87 -5.55 2.47
N PHE A 19 6.54 -5.74 2.52
CA PHE A 19 5.96 -6.85 3.27
C PHE A 19 6.15 -8.21 2.59
N ILE A 20 6.34 -8.26 1.27
CA ILE A 20 6.85 -9.47 0.60
C ILE A 20 8.24 -9.80 1.11
N ILE A 21 9.16 -8.83 1.05
CA ILE A 21 10.56 -9.02 1.44
C ILE A 21 10.65 -9.45 2.90
N LEU A 22 9.99 -8.71 3.82
CA LEU A 22 9.96 -9.05 5.24
C LEU A 22 9.42 -10.47 5.49
N SER A 23 8.40 -10.88 4.74
CA SER A 23 7.80 -12.21 4.88
C SER A 23 8.66 -13.36 4.37
N PHE A 24 9.70 -13.09 3.56
CA PHE A 24 10.68 -14.12 3.20
C PHE A 24 11.69 -14.38 4.31
N PHE A 25 12.00 -13.37 5.14
CA PHE A 25 13.06 -13.45 6.13
C PHE A 25 12.56 -13.60 7.57
N LEU A 26 11.32 -13.20 7.86
CA LEU A 26 10.79 -13.14 9.22
C LEU A 26 9.57 -14.05 9.42
N PRO A 27 9.37 -14.60 10.64
CA PRO A 27 8.17 -15.35 10.99
C PRO A 27 6.91 -14.49 10.85
N SER A 28 5.79 -15.10 10.42
CA SER A 28 4.55 -14.35 10.15
C SER A 28 4.03 -13.52 11.33
N LYS A 29 4.16 -14.02 12.56
CA LYS A 29 3.76 -13.28 13.77
C LYS A 29 4.53 -11.96 13.91
N VAL A 30 5.83 -11.98 13.59
CA VAL A 30 6.71 -10.81 13.64
C VAL A 30 6.38 -9.84 12.50
N VAL A 31 6.15 -10.34 11.29
CA VAL A 31 5.78 -9.49 10.15
C VAL A 31 4.43 -8.81 10.37
N ILE A 32 3.44 -9.53 10.89
CA ILE A 32 2.13 -8.96 11.23
C ILE A 32 2.28 -7.90 12.32
N PHE A 33 3.12 -8.15 13.33
CA PHE A 33 3.43 -7.14 14.35
C PHE A 33 4.03 -5.87 13.73
N PHE A 34 5.02 -6.01 12.84
CA PHE A 34 5.57 -4.87 12.09
C PHE A 34 4.50 -4.15 11.26
N LEU A 35 3.59 -4.89 10.60
CA LEU A 35 2.49 -4.29 9.84
C LEU A 35 1.64 -3.36 10.71
N PHE A 36 1.26 -3.80 11.91
CA PHE A 36 0.43 -3.01 12.82
C PHE A 36 1.18 -1.80 13.41
N ILE A 37 2.44 -1.96 13.80
CA ILE A 37 3.25 -0.84 14.31
C ILE A 37 3.48 0.20 13.21
N SER A 38 3.89 -0.23 12.02
CA SER A 38 4.10 0.67 10.88
C SER A 38 2.80 1.33 10.42
N TYR A 39 1.67 0.61 10.46
CA TYR A 39 0.34 1.16 10.20
C TYR A 39 -0.01 2.29 11.17
N PHE A 40 0.21 2.08 12.48
CA PHE A 40 -0.10 3.08 13.49
C PHE A 40 0.74 4.34 13.30
N LEU A 41 2.06 4.17 13.07
CA LEU A 41 2.96 5.29 12.79
C LEU A 41 2.58 6.02 11.51
N TYR A 42 2.32 5.29 10.42
CA TYR A 42 1.90 5.86 9.15
C TYR A 42 0.61 6.68 9.30
N SER A 43 -0.40 6.11 9.98
CA SER A 43 -1.68 6.79 10.21
C SER A 43 -1.51 8.05 11.05
N LEU A 44 -0.66 8.01 12.09
CA LEU A 44 -0.36 9.16 12.94
C LEU A 44 0.32 10.29 12.15
N PHE A 45 1.37 9.97 11.40
CA PHE A 45 2.07 10.96 10.57
C PHE A 45 1.16 11.57 9.51
N LEU A 46 0.37 10.73 8.83
CA LEU A 46 -0.55 11.19 7.81
C LEU A 46 -1.64 12.07 8.41
N PHE A 47 -2.14 11.73 9.61
CA PHE A 47 -3.13 12.55 10.31
C PHE A 47 -2.61 13.94 10.66
N LEU A 48 -1.37 14.05 11.12
CA LEU A 48 -0.75 15.35 11.39
C LEU A 48 -0.61 16.19 10.12
N ILE A 49 -0.11 15.60 9.04
CA ILE A 49 0.09 16.28 7.75
C ILE A 49 -1.24 16.71 7.15
N CYS A 50 -2.21 15.78 7.05
CA CYS A 50 -3.51 16.04 6.48
C CYS A 50 -4.34 17.02 7.32
N SER A 51 -4.24 16.97 8.66
CA SER A 51 -4.92 17.94 9.53
C SER A 51 -4.36 19.34 9.34
N SER A 52 -3.03 19.48 9.20
CA SER A 52 -2.40 20.78 8.91
C SER A 52 -2.86 21.31 7.55
N TRP A 53 -2.74 20.50 6.51
CA TRP A 53 -3.13 20.88 5.16
C TRP A 53 -4.62 21.22 5.03
N ALA A 54 -5.49 20.41 5.63
CA ALA A 54 -6.92 20.61 5.58
C ALA A 54 -7.34 21.85 6.39
N LYS A 55 -6.63 22.19 7.47
CA LYS A 55 -6.88 23.41 8.24
C LYS A 55 -6.59 24.67 7.41
N ASP A 56 -5.54 24.63 6.59
CA ASP A 56 -5.17 25.74 5.72
C ASP A 56 -6.12 25.90 4.52
N THR A 57 -6.72 24.80 4.05
CA THR A 57 -7.54 24.80 2.81
C THR A 57 -9.04 24.86 3.09
N HIS A 58 -9.52 24.21 4.15
CA HIS A 58 -10.92 24.03 4.53
C HIS A 58 -11.10 24.07 6.06
N PRO A 59 -10.92 25.24 6.70
CA PRO A 59 -10.83 25.37 8.16
C PRO A 59 -12.10 24.95 8.90
N GLU A 60 -13.27 24.98 8.27
CA GLU A 60 -14.54 24.55 8.85
C GLU A 60 -14.75 23.03 8.88
N LYS A 61 -14.07 22.27 8.00
CA LYS A 61 -14.24 20.81 7.84
C LYS A 61 -12.92 20.02 7.90
N PHE A 62 -11.87 20.65 8.44
CA PHE A 62 -10.52 20.09 8.35
C PHE A 62 -10.40 18.73 9.03
N ARG A 63 -11.14 18.50 10.11
CA ARG A 63 -11.12 17.24 10.86
C ARG A 63 -11.75 16.11 10.06
N GLU A 64 -12.91 16.32 9.45
CA GLU A 64 -13.54 15.28 8.63
C GLU A 64 -12.68 14.96 7.42
N ILE A 65 -12.19 15.98 6.71
CA ILE A 65 -11.35 15.79 5.52
C ILE A 65 -10.06 15.02 5.87
N ALA A 66 -9.35 15.44 6.92
CA ALA A 66 -8.14 14.76 7.36
C ALA A 66 -8.44 13.32 7.78
N PHE A 67 -9.53 13.08 8.50
CA PHE A 67 -9.94 11.73 8.90
C PHE A 67 -10.21 10.83 7.68
N PHE A 68 -10.99 11.29 6.69
CA PHE A 68 -11.31 10.49 5.51
C PHE A 68 -10.07 10.17 4.66
N VAL A 69 -9.19 11.16 4.47
CA VAL A 69 -7.94 10.94 3.73
C VAL A 69 -7.07 9.93 4.49
N VAL A 70 -6.90 10.09 5.79
CA VAL A 70 -6.10 9.16 6.59
C VAL A 70 -6.70 7.77 6.57
N PHE A 71 -8.01 7.65 6.80
CA PHE A 71 -8.71 6.37 6.79
C PHE A 71 -8.50 5.61 5.47
N PHE A 72 -8.65 6.31 4.33
CA PHE A 72 -8.44 5.72 3.02
C PHE A 72 -6.99 5.22 2.82
N HIS A 73 -5.99 6.04 3.14
CA HIS A 73 -4.60 5.67 2.98
C HIS A 73 -4.14 4.59 3.98
N SER A 74 -4.64 4.64 5.20
CA SER A 74 -4.46 3.61 6.23
C SER A 74 -5.05 2.27 5.79
N PHE A 75 -6.21 2.29 5.12
CA PHE A 75 -6.77 1.09 4.49
C PHE A 75 -5.86 0.57 3.37
N LEU A 76 -5.39 1.43 2.46
CA LEU A 76 -4.47 1.02 1.39
C LEU A 76 -3.17 0.43 1.94
N PHE A 77 -2.64 0.98 3.03
CA PHE A 77 -1.47 0.47 3.72
C PHE A 77 -1.69 -0.95 4.24
N LEU A 78 -2.78 -1.17 5.00
CA LEU A 78 -3.12 -2.50 5.51
C LEU A 78 -3.36 -3.49 4.38
N PHE A 79 -4.07 -3.06 3.34
CA PHE A 79 -4.36 -3.89 2.17
C PHE A 79 -3.08 -4.30 1.43
N GLY A 80 -2.20 -3.35 1.12
CA GLY A 80 -0.91 -3.62 0.47
C GLY A 80 -0.04 -4.55 1.31
N GLY A 81 0.04 -4.32 2.62
CA GLY A 81 0.83 -5.16 3.52
C GLY A 81 0.27 -6.58 3.66
N ALA A 82 -1.04 -6.71 3.83
CA ALA A 82 -1.71 -8.01 3.87
C ALA A 82 -1.52 -8.77 2.55
N LEU A 83 -1.70 -8.11 1.41
CA LEU A 83 -1.44 -8.72 0.09
C LEU A 83 0.00 -9.19 -0.02
N GLY A 84 0.98 -8.41 0.42
CA GLY A 84 2.39 -8.80 0.36
C GLY A 84 2.69 -10.06 1.19
N ILE A 85 2.11 -10.15 2.39
CA ILE A 85 2.23 -11.33 3.26
C ILE A 85 1.53 -12.56 2.66
N LEU A 86 0.33 -12.39 2.11
CA LEU A 86 -0.41 -13.50 1.47
C LEU A 86 0.32 -14.00 0.21
N PHE A 87 0.87 -13.06 -0.56
CA PHE A 87 1.64 -13.34 -1.76
C PHE A 87 2.89 -14.15 -1.46
N SER A 88 3.70 -13.73 -0.47
CA SER A 88 4.94 -14.43 -0.11
C SER A 88 4.69 -15.86 0.39
N LYS A 89 3.52 -16.10 0.99
CA LYS A 89 3.09 -17.43 1.46
C LYS A 89 2.61 -18.35 0.36
N GLY A 90 2.57 -17.87 -0.89
CA GLY A 90 2.12 -18.67 -2.02
C GLY A 90 0.61 -18.88 -2.07
N ILE A 91 -0.18 -18.15 -1.28
CA ILE A 91 -1.65 -18.18 -1.35
C ILE A 91 -2.13 -17.66 -2.72
N PHE A 92 -1.31 -16.84 -3.40
CA PHE A 92 -1.53 -16.35 -4.76
C PHE A 92 -0.47 -16.82 -5.78
N LYS A 93 0.31 -17.86 -5.48
CA LYS A 93 1.42 -18.31 -6.35
C LYS A 93 0.93 -18.60 -7.78
N GLU A 94 -0.19 -19.30 -7.91
CA GLU A 94 -0.77 -19.68 -9.21
C GLU A 94 -1.34 -18.47 -9.96
N LEU A 95 -2.04 -17.56 -9.27
CA LEU A 95 -2.58 -16.35 -9.88
C LEU A 95 -1.47 -15.41 -10.37
N PHE A 96 -0.35 -15.35 -9.65
CA PHE A 96 0.84 -14.61 -10.04
C PHE A 96 1.58 -15.25 -11.22
N PHE A 97 1.84 -16.56 -11.20
CA PHE A 97 2.44 -17.23 -12.36
C PHE A 97 1.58 -17.04 -13.60
N TRP A 98 0.25 -17.13 -13.47
CA TRP A 98 -0.68 -16.89 -14.57
C TRP A 98 -0.65 -15.44 -15.06
N SER A 99 -0.68 -14.47 -14.15
CA SER A 99 -0.62 -13.04 -14.49
C SER A 99 0.74 -12.64 -15.09
N PHE A 100 1.83 -13.18 -14.55
CA PHE A 100 3.19 -12.96 -15.04
C PHE A 100 3.39 -13.63 -16.42
N ASN A 101 2.81 -14.81 -16.66
CA ASN A 101 2.81 -15.44 -17.99
C ASN A 101 1.96 -14.65 -19.01
N GLN A 102 0.84 -14.08 -18.58
CA GLN A 102 0.05 -13.19 -19.45
C GLN A 102 0.83 -11.93 -19.79
N ILE A 103 1.44 -11.29 -18.79
CA ILE A 103 2.24 -10.09 -18.98
C ILE A 103 3.46 -10.38 -19.86
N SER A 104 4.17 -11.49 -19.65
CA SER A 104 5.32 -11.89 -20.49
C SER A 104 4.92 -12.22 -21.92
N ASN A 105 3.75 -12.83 -22.15
CA ASN A 105 3.20 -13.07 -23.48
C ASN A 105 2.77 -11.78 -24.20
N ILE A 106 2.24 -10.80 -23.46
CA ILE A 106 1.92 -9.47 -24.01
C ILE A 106 3.21 -8.75 -24.44
N PHE A 107 4.26 -8.78 -23.60
CA PHE A 107 5.54 -8.15 -23.91
C PHE A 107 6.31 -8.87 -25.03
N SER A 108 6.24 -10.19 -25.13
CA SER A 108 6.87 -10.95 -26.23
C SER A 108 6.14 -10.80 -27.57
N GLY A 109 4.82 -10.52 -27.54
CA GLY A 109 4.04 -10.16 -28.72
C GLY A 109 4.31 -8.75 -29.24
N LEU A 110 4.60 -7.79 -28.34
CA LEU A 110 4.89 -6.40 -28.69
C LEU A 110 6.30 -6.18 -29.27
N TRP A 111 7.25 -7.10 -29.07
CA TRP A 111 8.62 -6.99 -29.57
C TRP A 111 8.86 -7.68 -30.93
N LYS A 112 7.80 -8.18 -31.57
CA LYS A 112 7.85 -8.82 -32.90
C LYS A 112 7.48 -7.88 -34.06
N PHE A 113 7.38 -6.57 -33.81
CA PHE A 113 7.19 -5.54 -34.83
C PHE A 113 8.32 -4.50 -34.77
#